data_AF-A0A7C6ZBQ2-F1
#
_entry.id   AF-A0A7C6ZBQ2-F1
#
_cell.length_a   1.000
_cell.length_b   1.000
_cell.length_c   1.000
_cell.angle_alpha   90.00
_cell.angle_beta   90.00
_cell.angle_gamma   90.00
#
_symmetry.space_group_name_H-M   'P 1'
#
loop_
_entity.id
_entity.type
_entity.pdbx_description
1 polymer ?
#
loop_
_entity_poly.entity_id
_entity_poly.type
_entity_poly.pdbx_seq_one_letter_code
_entity_poly.pdbx_strand_id
1 'polypeptide(L)'
;MRPETARETRLVIITGMSGAGKSSALRTLEDMGFFCVDNLPPSLIPKFAELCTQAREKITRIAMVVDVRGGEFFGTLSQSLEDLDEMGIKPVVVFLDADDETLVRRFKETRRRHPLSPREGVLDGIRVERQMLKEIRSRAHVVIDTSNLSPQNFRKYLADKLSSGAGLETLVITVMTFGYKHGLPMDADLVFDVRFLPNPYYIEELKPLSGLDAPVIQYVMSSPVTNRFLSRLKSFLDFLVPQYVTEGKSHLTIAIGCTGGRHRSVVIGEYLKEHFKTQGRTVVVEHRDMDRGETGG
;
A
#
# COMPACT_ATOMS: atom_id res chain seq x y z
N MET A 1 9.56 21.28 -32.85
CA MET A 1 10.20 21.37 -31.52
C MET A 1 9.08 21.34 -30.48
N ARG A 2 8.95 20.24 -29.72
CA ARG A 2 8.04 20.20 -28.56
C ARG A 2 8.77 20.83 -27.37
N PRO A 3 8.11 21.60 -26.50
CA PRO A 3 8.78 22.19 -25.35
C PRO A 3 9.22 21.09 -24.39
N GLU A 4 10.47 21.13 -23.94
CA GLU A 4 10.95 20.34 -22.80
C GLU A 4 10.17 20.77 -21.57
N THR A 5 9.20 19.97 -21.16
CA THR A 5 8.56 20.07 -19.83
C THR A 5 9.67 19.97 -18.79
N ALA A 6 9.85 21.02 -17.99
CA ALA A 6 10.79 21.02 -16.87
C ALA A 6 10.56 19.76 -16.03
N ARG A 7 11.55 18.86 -15.99
CA ARG A 7 11.47 17.65 -15.16
C ARG A 7 11.45 18.09 -13.70
N GLU A 8 10.30 17.98 -13.04
CA GLU A 8 10.18 18.18 -11.59
C GLU A 8 11.15 17.23 -10.87
N THR A 9 11.91 17.77 -9.92
CA THR A 9 12.82 16.97 -9.08
C THR A 9 11.99 16.10 -8.16
N ARG A 10 12.17 14.79 -8.31
CA ARG A 10 11.41 13.79 -7.58
C ARG A 10 12.24 13.27 -6.40
N LEU A 11 11.86 13.68 -5.20
CA LEU A 11 12.50 13.28 -3.95
C LEU A 11 11.68 12.19 -3.25
N VAL A 12 12.32 11.07 -2.91
CA VAL A 12 11.73 9.96 -2.14
C VAL A 12 12.51 9.81 -0.84
N ILE A 13 11.82 9.81 0.29
CA ILE A 13 12.38 9.57 1.62
C ILE A 13 11.88 8.20 2.08
N ILE A 14 12.78 7.26 2.29
CA ILE A 14 12.49 5.93 2.82
C ILE A 14 12.80 5.91 4.31
N THR A 15 11.83 5.49 5.11
CA THR A 15 12.00 5.25 6.54
C THR A 15 11.18 4.03 6.96
N GLY A 16 11.11 3.75 8.26
CA GLY A 16 10.32 2.65 8.82
C GLY A 16 11.11 1.72 9.70
N MET A 17 10.49 0.60 10.08
CA MET A 17 11.02 -0.34 11.07
C MET A 17 12.36 -0.93 10.64
N SER A 18 13.24 -1.20 11.61
CA SER A 18 14.48 -1.92 11.36
C SER A 18 14.16 -3.37 10.96
N GLY A 19 14.73 -3.83 9.85
CA GLY A 19 14.40 -5.14 9.27
C GLY A 19 13.20 -5.15 8.30
N ALA A 20 12.50 -4.02 8.09
CA ALA A 20 11.38 -3.92 7.14
C ALA A 20 11.81 -3.80 5.66
N GLY A 21 13.10 -3.88 5.35
CA GLY A 21 13.57 -3.90 3.95
C GLY A 21 14.04 -2.57 3.37
N LYS A 22 14.37 -1.56 4.19
CA LYS A 22 14.93 -0.26 3.76
C LYS A 22 16.08 -0.40 2.76
N SER A 23 17.04 -1.31 3.02
CA SER A 23 18.16 -1.56 2.11
C SER A 23 17.73 -2.20 0.78
N SER A 24 16.68 -3.04 0.77
CA SER A 24 16.12 -3.56 -0.47
C SER A 24 15.39 -2.47 -1.26
N ALA A 25 14.72 -1.55 -0.57
CA ALA A 25 14.04 -0.41 -1.20
C ALA A 25 15.04 0.52 -1.89
N LEU A 26 16.16 0.81 -1.22
CA LEU A 26 17.23 1.63 -1.77
C LEU A 26 17.80 1.03 -3.06
N ARG A 27 18.15 -0.26 -3.04
CA ARG A 27 18.63 -0.98 -4.24
C ARG A 27 17.61 -0.96 -5.39
N THR A 28 16.33 -1.11 -5.07
CA THR A 28 15.25 -1.05 -6.08
C THR A 28 15.21 0.34 -6.73
N LEU A 29 15.37 1.40 -5.92
CA LEU A 29 15.39 2.76 -6.43
C LEU A 29 16.65 3.08 -7.23
N GLU A 30 17.81 2.54 -6.84
CA GLU A 30 19.04 2.59 -7.65
C GLU A 30 18.80 1.98 -9.03
N ASP A 31 18.20 0.78 -9.09
CA ASP A 31 17.84 0.11 -10.35
C ASP A 31 16.85 0.93 -11.19
N MET A 32 16.00 1.76 -10.56
CA MET A 32 15.06 2.68 -11.21
C MET A 32 15.70 4.03 -11.62
N GLY A 33 17.01 4.20 -11.39
CA GLY A 33 17.77 5.39 -11.76
C GLY A 33 17.64 6.56 -10.79
N PHE A 34 17.33 6.29 -9.52
CA PHE A 34 17.41 7.31 -8.46
C PHE A 34 18.86 7.46 -7.97
N PHE A 35 19.23 8.69 -7.62
CA PHE A 35 20.42 8.96 -6.84
C PHE A 35 20.13 8.65 -5.36
N CYS A 36 20.78 7.63 -4.83
CA CYS A 36 20.43 7.04 -3.54
C CYS A 36 21.45 7.43 -2.45
N VAL A 37 20.96 7.89 -1.31
CA VAL A 37 21.75 8.22 -0.11
C VAL A 37 21.23 7.39 1.07
N ASP A 38 22.10 6.60 1.69
CA ASP A 38 21.75 5.82 2.88
C ASP A 38 22.13 6.56 4.17
N ASN A 39 21.32 6.38 5.20
CA ASN A 39 21.57 6.86 6.57
C ASN A 39 21.88 8.37 6.67
N LEU A 40 21.11 9.21 5.96
CA LEU A 40 21.24 10.66 6.05
C LEU A 40 20.54 11.19 7.31
N PRO A 41 21.21 11.99 8.16
CA PRO A 41 20.56 12.69 9.26
C PRO A 41 19.44 13.59 8.74
N PRO A 42 18.26 13.63 9.39
CA PRO A 42 17.12 14.41 8.89
C PRO A 42 17.46 15.88 8.63
N SER A 43 18.23 16.51 9.53
CA SER A 43 18.66 17.91 9.43
C SER A 43 19.52 18.25 8.21
N LEU A 44 20.04 17.25 7.49
CA LEU A 44 20.80 17.45 6.26
C LEU A 44 19.96 17.25 4.99
N ILE A 45 18.72 16.77 5.11
CA ILE A 45 17.83 16.53 3.97
C ILE A 45 17.60 17.82 3.16
N PRO A 46 17.23 18.98 3.75
CA PRO A 46 16.94 20.18 2.97
C PRO A 46 18.17 20.69 2.23
N LYS A 47 19.33 20.72 2.90
CA LYS A 47 20.62 21.11 2.29
C LYS A 47 21.01 20.21 1.14
N PHE A 48 20.80 18.89 1.29
CA PHE A 48 21.11 17.95 0.23
C PHE A 48 20.17 18.13 -0.97
N ALA A 49 18.87 18.30 -0.72
CA ALA A 49 17.90 18.58 -1.77
C ALA A 49 18.24 19.88 -2.52
N GLU A 50 18.62 20.94 -1.80
CA GLU A 50 19.08 22.21 -2.36
C GLU A 50 20.26 22.00 -3.33
N LEU A 51 21.31 21.31 -2.88
CA LEU A 51 22.48 21.01 -3.69
C LEU A 51 22.13 20.24 -4.97
N CYS A 52 21.22 19.27 -4.89
CA CYS A 52 20.77 18.52 -6.06
C CYS A 52 19.98 19.38 -7.06
N THR A 53 19.22 20.38 -6.58
CA THR A 53 18.51 21.32 -7.46
C THR A 53 19.44 22.34 -8.13
N GLN A 54 20.55 22.70 -7.48
CA GLN A 54 21.54 23.67 -7.97
C GLN A 54 22.65 23.04 -8.84
N ALA A 55 22.78 21.71 -8.85
CA ALA A 55 23.81 21.01 -9.62
C ALA A 55 23.68 21.26 -11.14
N ARG A 56 24.84 21.41 -11.82
CA ARG A 56 24.92 21.66 -13.28
C ARG A 56 24.24 20.57 -14.11
N GLU A 57 24.34 19.32 -13.67
CA GLU A 57 23.47 18.23 -14.12
C GLU A 57 22.36 18.07 -13.09
N LYS A 58 21.11 18.38 -13.50
CA LYS A 58 19.96 18.27 -12.60
C LYS A 58 19.74 16.81 -12.21
N ILE A 59 20.01 16.47 -10.94
CA ILE A 59 19.61 15.19 -10.37
C ILE A 59 18.09 15.25 -10.17
N THR A 60 17.35 14.73 -11.13
CA THR A 60 15.87 14.79 -11.14
C THR A 60 15.19 13.69 -10.31
N ARG A 61 15.94 12.70 -9.81
CA ARG A 61 15.40 11.58 -9.02
C ARG A 61 16.32 11.28 -7.86
N ILE A 62 15.87 11.52 -6.63
CA ILE A 62 16.67 11.39 -5.41
C ILE A 62 15.93 10.48 -4.44
N ALA A 63 16.63 9.53 -3.84
CA ALA A 63 16.11 8.67 -2.79
C ALA A 63 17.01 8.76 -1.55
N MET A 64 16.42 8.96 -0.38
CA MET A 64 17.16 9.07 0.88
C MET A 64 16.61 8.10 1.90
N VAL A 65 17.47 7.30 2.55
CA VAL A 65 17.07 6.48 3.70
C VAL A 65 17.34 7.25 4.98
N VAL A 66 16.32 7.32 5.82
CA VAL A 66 16.33 8.07 7.08
C VAL A 66 15.97 7.08 8.20
N ASP A 67 16.91 6.87 9.13
CA ASP A 67 16.84 5.83 10.19
C ASP A 67 16.90 6.45 11.59
N VAL A 68 16.27 5.82 12.59
CA VAL A 68 16.04 6.33 13.97
C VAL A 68 17.31 6.37 14.82
N ARG A 69 18.49 6.44 14.20
CA ARG A 69 19.79 6.39 14.88
C ARG A 69 20.09 7.75 15.52
N GLY A 70 19.45 8.01 16.66
CA GLY A 70 19.58 9.25 17.43
C GLY A 70 18.22 9.67 17.98
N GLY A 71 18.13 9.86 19.29
CA GLY A 71 16.88 9.97 20.06
C GLY A 71 15.91 11.11 19.68
N GLU A 72 16.27 12.04 18.80
CA GLU A 72 15.43 13.17 18.36
C GLU A 72 14.99 13.07 16.89
N PHE A 73 14.76 11.85 16.42
CA PHE A 73 14.48 11.56 15.01
C PHE A 73 13.19 12.22 14.47
N PHE A 74 12.09 12.13 15.22
CA PHE A 74 10.77 12.57 14.73
C PHE A 74 10.65 14.09 14.53
N GLY A 75 11.03 14.87 15.54
CA GLY A 75 10.96 16.32 15.48
C GLY A 75 11.85 16.88 14.37
N THR A 76 13.08 16.37 14.27
CA THR A 76 14.03 16.79 13.23
C THR A 76 13.54 16.45 11.83
N LEU A 77 12.96 15.25 11.62
CA LEU A 77 12.41 14.89 10.31
C LEU A 77 11.19 15.74 9.94
N SER A 78 10.28 16.00 10.88
CA SER A 78 9.11 16.85 10.61
C SER A 78 9.53 18.26 10.18
N GLN A 79 10.46 18.88 10.91
CA GLN A 79 11.01 20.19 10.54
C GLN A 79 11.66 20.15 9.15
N SER A 80 12.43 19.10 8.86
CA SER A 80 13.11 18.98 7.56
C SER A 80 12.13 18.81 6.39
N LEU A 81 10.96 18.21 6.62
CA LEU A 81 9.90 18.11 5.62
C LEU A 81 9.20 19.45 5.40
N GLU A 82 9.00 20.24 6.46
CA GLU A 82 8.46 21.60 6.38
C GLU A 82 9.41 22.52 5.59
N ASP A 83 10.70 22.49 5.92
CA ASP A 83 11.74 23.25 5.21
C ASP A 83 11.76 22.92 3.69
N LEU A 84 11.56 21.65 3.33
CA LEU A 84 11.47 21.21 1.93
C LEU A 84 10.23 21.75 1.22
N ASP A 85 9.09 21.80 1.89
CA ASP A 85 7.85 22.33 1.31
C ASP A 85 7.95 23.84 1.08
N GLU A 86 8.61 24.58 1.99
CA GLU A 86 8.94 26.00 1.80
C GLU A 86 9.85 26.24 0.58
N MET A 87 10.73 25.28 0.27
CA MET A 87 11.56 25.29 -0.95
C MET A 87 10.80 24.89 -2.22
N GLY A 88 9.52 24.53 -2.11
CA GLY A 88 8.69 24.04 -3.22
C GLY A 88 9.02 22.61 -3.65
N ILE A 89 9.75 21.85 -2.83
CA ILE A 89 10.11 20.45 -3.08
C ILE A 89 9.13 19.58 -2.30
N LYS A 90 8.33 18.78 -3.00
CA LYS A 90 7.36 17.87 -2.37
C LYS A 90 7.92 16.44 -2.29
N PRO A 91 8.47 16.01 -1.14
CA PRO A 91 9.01 14.66 -1.00
C PRO A 91 7.91 13.59 -0.88
N VAL A 92 8.15 12.42 -1.47
CA VAL A 92 7.39 11.19 -1.18
C VAL A 92 7.98 10.52 0.05
N VAL A 93 7.26 10.46 1.16
CA VAL A 93 7.70 9.69 2.35
C VAL A 93 7.14 8.27 2.28
N VAL A 94 8.02 7.28 2.15
CA VAL A 94 7.70 5.84 2.15
C VAL A 94 8.11 5.25 3.50
N PHE A 95 7.14 4.69 4.22
CA PHE A 95 7.33 3.99 5.48
C PHE A 95 7.23 2.47 5.26
N LEU A 96 8.29 1.75 5.61
CA LEU A 96 8.31 0.29 5.53
C LEU A 96 8.03 -0.33 6.90
N ASP A 97 7.09 -1.26 6.94
CA ASP A 97 6.69 -1.95 8.16
C ASP A 97 6.71 -3.47 7.95
N ALA A 98 6.70 -4.22 9.04
CA ALA A 98 6.37 -5.64 9.06
C ALA A 98 5.87 -6.02 10.47
N ASP A 99 5.15 -7.14 10.57
CA ASP A 99 4.76 -7.69 11.86
C ASP A 99 5.98 -8.06 12.72
N ASP A 100 5.79 -8.02 14.04
CA ASP A 100 6.88 -8.21 15.01
C ASP A 100 7.56 -9.58 14.83
N GLU A 101 6.80 -10.62 14.51
CA GLU A 101 7.33 -11.98 14.29
C GLU A 101 8.28 -12.03 13.09
N THR A 102 7.88 -11.42 11.98
CA THR A 102 8.67 -11.32 10.75
C THR A 102 9.94 -10.50 10.97
N LEU A 103 9.84 -9.37 11.67
CA LEU A 103 11.02 -8.56 12.01
C LEU A 103 12.00 -9.34 12.89
N VAL A 104 11.51 -10.01 13.94
CA VAL A 104 12.34 -10.87 14.80
C VAL A 104 13.03 -11.97 14.00
N ARG A 105 12.30 -12.64 13.09
CA ARG A 105 12.87 -13.67 12.20
C ARG A 105 13.99 -13.11 11.33
N ARG A 106 13.79 -11.96 10.67
CA ARG A 106 14.80 -11.31 9.81
C ARG A 106 16.05 -10.87 10.58
N PHE A 107 15.89 -10.39 11.80
CA PHE A 107 17.03 -10.06 12.67
C PHE A 107 17.84 -11.30 13.04
N LYS A 108 17.18 -12.42 13.33
CA LYS A 108 17.84 -13.71 13.59
C LYS A 108 18.60 -14.23 12.37
N GLU A 109 18.00 -14.14 11.18
CA GLU A 109 18.64 -14.56 9.91
C GLU A 109 19.89 -13.74 9.61
N THR A 110 19.82 -12.42 9.77
CA THR A 110 20.94 -11.51 9.49
C THR A 110 21.99 -11.45 10.61
N ARG A 111 21.70 -12.05 11.77
CA ARG A 111 22.51 -11.99 13.01
C ARG A 111 22.89 -10.56 13.43
N ARG A 112 22.10 -9.57 13.02
CA ARG A 112 22.33 -8.15 13.36
C ARG A 112 21.74 -7.85 14.73
N ARG A 113 22.39 -6.96 15.48
CA ARG A 113 21.84 -6.41 16.73
C ARG A 113 20.84 -5.31 16.42
N HIS A 114 19.86 -5.12 17.31
CA HIS A 114 18.90 -4.04 17.18
C HIS A 114 19.59 -2.68 17.48
N PRO A 115 19.43 -1.64 16.63
CA PRO A 115 20.14 -0.36 16.80
C PRO A 115 19.82 0.36 18.12
N LEU A 116 18.57 0.31 18.56
CA LEU A 116 18.08 1.01 19.75
C LEU A 116 18.14 0.19 21.05
N SER A 117 18.41 -1.11 20.97
CA SER A 117 18.57 -1.94 22.18
C SER A 117 19.73 -2.92 21.99
N PRO A 118 20.98 -2.46 22.21
CA PRO A 118 22.17 -3.30 22.06
C PRO A 118 22.36 -4.31 23.21
N ARG A 119 21.57 -4.21 24.30
CA ARG A 119 21.67 -5.05 25.50
C ARG A 119 20.41 -5.88 25.81
N GLU A 120 19.25 -5.55 25.25
CA GLU A 120 17.98 -6.28 25.50
C GLU A 120 17.57 -7.13 24.28
N GLY A 121 16.42 -7.81 24.38
CA GLY A 121 15.90 -8.66 23.32
C GLY A 121 15.52 -7.86 22.06
N VAL A 122 15.65 -8.49 20.88
CA VAL A 122 15.26 -7.91 19.58
C VAL A 122 13.81 -7.41 19.58
N LEU A 123 12.91 -8.16 20.24
CA LEU A 123 11.50 -7.82 20.34
C LEU A 123 11.27 -6.51 21.11
N ASP A 124 12.02 -6.26 22.19
CA ASP A 124 11.90 -5.04 22.98
C ASP A 124 12.36 -3.83 22.16
N GLY A 125 13.47 -3.98 21.43
CA GLY A 125 13.95 -2.98 20.47
C GLY A 125 12.90 -2.63 19.41
N ILE A 126 12.24 -3.63 18.83
CA ILE A 126 11.17 -3.44 17.84
C ILE A 126 10.01 -2.66 18.43
N ARG A 127 9.58 -2.96 19.66
CA ARG A 127 8.47 -2.27 20.32
C ARG A 127 8.78 -0.80 20.59
N VAL A 128 9.99 -0.51 21.07
CA VAL A 128 10.44 0.88 21.28
C VAL A 128 10.48 1.63 19.96
N GLU A 129 11.06 1.04 18.92
CA GLU A 129 11.12 1.64 17.59
C GLU A 129 9.73 1.93 17.02
N ARG A 130 8.78 0.99 17.16
CA ARG A 130 7.41 1.14 16.68
C ARG A 130 6.69 2.31 17.37
N GLN A 131 6.94 2.51 18.66
CA GLN A 131 6.38 3.63 19.41
C GLN A 131 7.00 4.97 18.96
N MET A 132 8.31 5.02 18.75
CA MET A 132 9.00 6.22 18.27
C MET A 132 8.57 6.61 16.85
N LEU A 133 8.32 5.62 15.99
CA LEU A 133 7.98 5.80 14.59
C LEU A 133 6.48 5.99 14.32
N LYS A 134 5.63 5.86 15.34
CA LYS A 134 4.17 5.92 15.20
C LYS A 134 3.68 7.18 14.49
N GLU A 135 4.24 8.33 14.87
CA GLU A 135 3.89 9.64 14.29
C GLU A 135 4.45 9.83 12.87
N ILE A 136 5.57 9.18 12.52
CA ILE A 136 6.09 9.20 11.15
C ILE A 136 5.22 8.33 10.26
N ARG A 137 4.82 7.16 10.77
CA ARG A 137 3.96 6.21 10.06
C ARG A 137 2.61 6.83 9.71
N SER A 138 2.01 7.62 10.61
CA SER A 138 0.74 8.31 10.35
C SER A 138 0.84 9.41 9.30
N ARG A 139 2.01 10.04 9.16
CA ARG A 139 2.28 11.11 8.18
C ARG A 139 2.93 10.62 6.87
N ALA A 140 3.22 9.33 6.76
CA ALA A 140 3.84 8.76 5.57
C ALA A 140 2.86 8.76 4.39
N HIS A 141 3.36 9.14 3.22
CA HIS A 141 2.57 9.14 1.98
C HIS A 141 2.27 7.71 1.53
N VAL A 142 3.22 6.80 1.73
CA VAL A 142 3.08 5.39 1.39
C VAL A 142 3.54 4.55 2.57
N VAL A 143 2.67 3.68 3.09
CA VAL A 143 3.04 2.64 4.07
C VAL A 143 3.05 1.30 3.34
N ILE A 144 4.14 0.55 3.44
CA ILE A 144 4.29 -0.76 2.81
C ILE A 144 4.51 -1.80 3.90
N ASP A 145 3.54 -2.70 4.06
CA ASP A 145 3.72 -3.90 4.87
C ASP A 145 4.51 -4.95 4.08
N THR A 146 5.68 -5.32 4.60
CA THR A 146 6.60 -6.26 3.98
C THR A 146 6.51 -7.66 4.56
N SER A 147 5.58 -7.94 5.49
CA SER A 147 5.54 -9.19 6.28
C SER A 147 5.49 -10.44 5.39
N ASN A 148 4.61 -10.43 4.39
CA ASN A 148 4.35 -11.56 3.50
C ASN A 148 4.90 -11.35 2.08
N LEU A 149 5.77 -10.35 1.88
CA LEU A 149 6.35 -10.06 0.57
C LEU A 149 7.69 -10.77 0.40
N SER A 150 7.82 -11.54 -0.68
CA SER A 150 9.13 -11.98 -1.17
C SER A 150 9.94 -10.77 -1.64
N PRO A 151 11.29 -10.84 -1.68
CA PRO A 151 12.10 -9.74 -2.18
C PRO A 151 11.71 -9.30 -3.60
N GLN A 152 11.40 -10.24 -4.49
CA GLN A 152 10.97 -9.92 -5.86
C GLN A 152 9.61 -9.22 -5.89
N ASN A 153 8.63 -9.70 -5.10
CA ASN A 153 7.31 -9.08 -5.01
C ASN A 153 7.40 -7.67 -4.39
N PHE A 154 8.25 -7.49 -3.38
CA PHE A 154 8.52 -6.18 -2.79
C PHE A 154 9.09 -5.19 -3.81
N ARG A 155 10.08 -5.61 -4.62
CA ARG A 155 10.64 -4.74 -5.67
C ARG A 155 9.58 -4.29 -6.66
N LYS A 156 8.77 -5.24 -7.16
CA LYS A 156 7.68 -4.94 -8.09
C LYS A 156 6.66 -3.99 -7.46
N TYR A 157 6.25 -4.28 -6.22
CA TYR A 157 5.29 -3.47 -5.48
C TYR A 157 5.77 -2.03 -5.26
N LEU A 158 7.04 -1.87 -4.83
CA LEU A 158 7.66 -0.56 -4.64
C LEU A 158 7.78 0.20 -5.96
N ALA A 159 8.21 -0.48 -7.03
CA ALA A 159 8.31 0.09 -8.36
C ALA A 159 6.94 0.55 -8.87
N ASP A 160 5.88 -0.24 -8.73
CA ASP A 160 4.53 0.11 -9.17
C ASP A 160 3.99 1.34 -8.41
N LYS A 161 4.17 1.39 -7.09
CA LYS A 161 3.80 2.54 -6.25
C LYS A 161 4.55 3.81 -6.64
N LEU A 162 5.81 3.69 -7.04
CA LEU A 162 6.66 4.82 -7.41
C LEU A 162 6.68 5.12 -8.92
N SER A 163 6.16 4.28 -9.81
CA SER A 163 6.21 4.52 -11.26
C SER A 163 4.98 5.23 -11.81
N SER A 164 3.92 5.38 -11.01
CA SER A 164 2.66 6.04 -11.35
C SER A 164 2.76 7.58 -11.47
N GLY A 165 3.85 8.09 -12.06
CA GLY A 165 4.20 9.51 -12.14
C GLY A 165 3.10 10.42 -12.70
N ALA A 166 2.33 11.03 -11.80
CA ALA A 166 1.70 12.35 -11.87
C ALA A 166 1.00 12.59 -10.53
N GLY A 167 1.60 13.40 -9.65
CA GLY A 167 0.98 13.80 -8.38
C GLY A 167 0.98 12.72 -7.29
N LEU A 168 1.60 13.04 -6.17
CA LEU A 168 1.47 12.32 -4.89
C LEU A 168 0.06 12.51 -4.30
N GLU A 169 -0.96 11.98 -4.98
CA GLU A 169 -2.35 11.89 -4.48
C GLU A 169 -3.10 10.67 -5.07
N THR A 170 -2.41 9.57 -5.40
CA THR A 170 -3.11 8.38 -5.90
C THR A 170 -3.53 7.49 -4.74
N LEU A 171 -4.76 7.71 -4.25
CA LEU A 171 -5.47 6.76 -3.40
C LEU A 171 -5.37 5.34 -4.00
N VAL A 172 -4.80 4.41 -3.23
CA VAL A 172 -4.75 3.00 -3.62
C VAL A 172 -6.02 2.31 -3.11
N ILE A 173 -6.75 1.69 -4.02
CA ILE A 173 -7.99 1.00 -3.70
C ILE A 173 -7.72 -0.49 -3.56
N THR A 174 -8.00 -1.06 -2.39
CA THR A 174 -8.01 -2.50 -2.18
C THR A 174 -9.45 -2.97 -2.22
N VAL A 175 -9.80 -3.83 -3.17
CA VAL A 175 -11.10 -4.52 -3.20
C VAL A 175 -10.91 -5.90 -2.57
N MET A 176 -11.40 -6.05 -1.35
CA MET A 176 -11.34 -7.31 -0.61
C MET A 176 -12.64 -8.06 -0.74
N THR A 177 -12.60 -9.36 -1.00
CA THR A 177 -13.78 -10.22 -1.01
C THR A 177 -13.72 -11.21 0.14
N PHE A 178 -14.84 -11.40 0.84
CA PHE A 178 -14.85 -12.20 2.06
C PHE A 178 -16.19 -12.92 2.30
N GLY A 179 -16.14 -13.90 3.20
CA GLY A 179 -17.31 -14.63 3.70
C GLY A 179 -17.72 -14.15 5.08
N TYR A 180 -18.98 -13.75 5.29
CA TYR A 180 -19.53 -13.39 6.59
C TYR A 180 -19.39 -14.51 7.63
N LYS A 181 -19.39 -15.79 7.18
CA LYS A 181 -19.15 -16.94 8.07
C LYS A 181 -17.74 -16.93 8.70
N HIS A 182 -16.82 -16.14 8.16
CA HIS A 182 -15.44 -15.99 8.64
C HIS A 182 -15.18 -14.64 9.32
N GLY A 183 -16.23 -13.86 9.62
CA GLY A 183 -16.13 -12.55 10.26
C GLY A 183 -15.83 -11.40 9.30
N LEU A 184 -16.01 -10.16 9.76
CA LEU A 184 -15.69 -8.97 8.98
C LEU A 184 -14.16 -8.76 8.91
N PRO A 185 -13.61 -8.24 7.79
CA PRO A 185 -12.23 -7.79 7.76
C PRO A 185 -12.03 -6.60 8.69
N MET A 186 -10.99 -6.62 9.52
CA MET A 186 -10.72 -5.55 10.49
C MET A 186 -10.17 -4.27 9.84
N ASP A 187 -9.61 -4.40 8.64
CA ASP A 187 -8.97 -3.36 7.84
C ASP A 187 -9.90 -2.79 6.76
N ALA A 188 -11.20 -3.12 6.79
CA ALA A 188 -12.18 -2.60 5.85
C ALA A 188 -12.65 -1.19 6.23
N ASP A 189 -12.55 -0.26 5.28
CA ASP A 189 -13.11 1.09 5.41
C ASP A 189 -14.59 1.13 5.02
N LEU A 190 -14.92 0.41 3.95
CA LEU A 190 -16.28 0.25 3.44
C LEU A 190 -16.62 -1.23 3.36
N VAL A 191 -17.82 -1.60 3.80
CA VAL A 191 -18.31 -2.99 3.74
C VAL A 191 -19.65 -3.03 3.03
N PHE A 192 -19.75 -3.84 1.97
CA PHE A 192 -20.97 -4.04 1.20
C PHE A 192 -21.43 -5.50 1.26
N ASP A 193 -22.63 -5.71 1.78
CA ASP A 193 -23.27 -7.03 1.83
C ASP A 193 -23.93 -7.35 0.48
N VAL A 194 -23.51 -8.45 -0.15
CA VAL A 194 -24.08 -8.93 -1.42
C VAL A 194 -24.82 -10.27 -1.27
N ARG A 195 -25.17 -10.68 -0.04
CA ARG A 195 -25.91 -11.94 0.22
C ARG A 195 -27.32 -11.97 -0.38
N PHE A 196 -27.88 -10.83 -0.75
CA PHE A 196 -29.17 -10.73 -1.42
C PHE A 196 -29.11 -11.03 -2.93
N LEU A 197 -27.92 -11.08 -3.54
CA LEU A 197 -27.76 -11.41 -4.95
C LEU A 197 -28.03 -12.90 -5.21
N PRO A 198 -28.42 -13.29 -6.45
CA PRO A 198 -28.68 -14.68 -6.83
C PRO A 198 -27.52 -15.60 -6.42
N ASN A 199 -27.85 -16.68 -5.73
CA ASN A 199 -26.86 -17.52 -5.07
C ASN A 199 -26.49 -18.73 -5.95
N PRO A 200 -25.27 -18.78 -6.52
CA PRO A 200 -24.84 -19.90 -7.36
C PRO A 200 -24.74 -21.23 -6.60
N TYR A 201 -24.69 -21.18 -5.26
CA TYR A 201 -24.57 -22.37 -4.40
C TYR A 201 -25.74 -23.36 -4.55
N TYR A 202 -26.92 -22.90 -4.98
CA TYR A 202 -28.09 -23.77 -5.17
C TYR A 202 -28.11 -24.49 -6.52
N ILE A 203 -27.10 -24.27 -7.36
CA ILE A 203 -26.95 -24.93 -8.66
C ILE A 203 -25.76 -25.89 -8.54
N GLU A 204 -26.03 -27.19 -8.66
CA GLU A 204 -25.04 -28.25 -8.39
C GLU A 204 -23.77 -28.06 -9.23
N GLU A 205 -23.92 -27.66 -10.48
CA GLU A 205 -22.83 -27.45 -11.43
C GLU A 205 -21.98 -26.21 -11.10
N LEU A 206 -22.55 -25.20 -10.44
CA LEU A 206 -21.86 -23.96 -10.07
C LEU A 206 -21.28 -24.00 -8.67
N LYS A 207 -21.80 -24.87 -7.79
CA LYS A 207 -21.35 -25.04 -6.41
C LYS A 207 -19.83 -25.27 -6.27
N PRO A 208 -19.17 -26.16 -7.04
CA PRO A 208 -17.73 -26.40 -6.90
C PRO A 208 -16.87 -25.26 -7.47
N LEU A 209 -17.43 -24.44 -8.35
CA LEU A 209 -16.72 -23.34 -9.00
C LEU A 209 -16.53 -22.15 -8.05
N SER A 210 -15.80 -21.13 -8.51
CA SER A 210 -15.53 -19.87 -7.84
C SER A 210 -16.09 -18.70 -8.65
N GLY A 211 -16.13 -17.51 -8.05
CA GLY A 211 -16.51 -16.30 -8.79
C GLY A 211 -15.51 -15.84 -9.85
N LEU A 212 -14.40 -16.55 -10.05
CA LEU A 212 -13.47 -16.35 -11.18
C LEU A 212 -13.88 -17.18 -12.41
N ASP A 213 -14.72 -18.20 -12.23
CA ASP A 213 -15.11 -19.10 -13.30
C ASP A 213 -16.24 -18.50 -14.15
N ALA A 214 -16.09 -18.56 -15.47
CA ALA A 214 -17.03 -17.97 -16.43
C ALA A 214 -18.51 -18.37 -16.19
N PRO A 215 -18.85 -19.64 -15.87
CA PRO A 215 -20.24 -20.03 -15.58
C PRO A 215 -20.83 -19.29 -14.37
N VAL A 216 -20.04 -19.08 -13.31
CA VAL A 216 -20.49 -18.38 -12.09
C VAL A 216 -20.63 -16.88 -12.37
N ILE A 217 -19.67 -16.30 -13.09
CA ILE A 217 -19.72 -14.89 -13.50
C ILE A 217 -20.99 -14.65 -14.33
N GLN A 218 -21.23 -15.48 -15.35
CA GLN A 218 -22.39 -15.35 -16.22
C GLN A 218 -23.70 -15.48 -15.44
N TYR A 219 -23.80 -16.45 -14.54
CA TYR A 219 -24.98 -16.62 -13.71
C TYR A 219 -25.27 -15.39 -12.84
N VAL A 220 -24.28 -14.91 -12.09
CA VAL A 220 -24.44 -13.74 -11.20
C VAL A 220 -24.75 -12.47 -12.00
N MET A 221 -24.06 -12.26 -13.12
CA MET A 221 -24.19 -11.08 -13.97
C MET A 221 -25.45 -11.08 -14.86
N SER A 222 -26.05 -12.24 -15.12
CA SER A 222 -27.31 -12.33 -15.89
C SER A 222 -28.52 -11.74 -15.16
N SER A 223 -28.42 -11.56 -13.83
CA SER A 223 -29.53 -11.05 -13.02
C SER A 223 -29.74 -9.54 -13.16
N PRO A 224 -30.97 -9.09 -13.45
CA PRO A 224 -31.31 -7.66 -13.46
C PRO A 224 -31.05 -6.97 -12.11
N VAL A 225 -31.19 -7.69 -11.00
CA VAL A 225 -30.92 -7.15 -9.66
C VAL A 225 -29.43 -6.88 -9.46
N THR A 226 -28.56 -7.80 -9.91
CA THR A 226 -27.11 -7.62 -9.86
C THR A 226 -26.68 -6.38 -10.64
N ASN A 227 -27.15 -6.23 -11.88
CA ASN A 227 -26.78 -5.09 -12.72
C ASN A 227 -27.26 -3.75 -12.13
N ARG A 228 -28.49 -3.70 -11.59
CA ARG A 228 -29.00 -2.50 -10.91
C ARG A 228 -28.22 -2.16 -9.65
N PHE A 229 -27.82 -3.16 -8.87
CA PHE A 229 -26.96 -2.97 -7.71
C PHE A 229 -25.59 -2.43 -8.11
N LEU A 230 -24.93 -3.05 -9.09
CA LEU A 230 -23.63 -2.63 -9.59
C LEU A 230 -23.64 -1.19 -10.11
N SER A 231 -24.69 -0.79 -10.84
CA SER A 231 -24.84 0.59 -11.30
C SER A 231 -24.90 1.60 -10.16
N ARG A 232 -25.67 1.30 -9.09
CA ARG A 232 -25.78 2.17 -7.91
C ARG A 232 -24.49 2.18 -7.09
N LEU A 233 -23.88 1.01 -6.89
CA LEU A 233 -22.63 0.87 -6.14
C LEU A 233 -21.50 1.63 -6.85
N LYS A 234 -21.36 1.46 -8.16
CA LYS A 234 -20.42 2.22 -8.99
C LYS A 234 -20.63 3.72 -8.84
N SER A 235 -21.86 4.20 -9.03
CA SER A 235 -22.17 5.63 -8.91
C SER A 235 -21.83 6.19 -7.52
N PHE A 236 -22.04 5.39 -6.47
CA PHE A 236 -21.72 5.77 -5.11
C PHE A 236 -20.22 5.82 -4.86
N LEU A 237 -19.48 4.80 -5.33
CA LEU A 237 -18.01 4.75 -5.21
C LEU A 237 -17.33 5.83 -6.06
N ASP A 238 -17.85 6.13 -7.24
CA ASP A 238 -17.37 7.21 -8.12
C ASP A 238 -17.51 8.58 -7.44
N PHE A 239 -18.53 8.77 -6.62
CA PHE A 239 -18.70 9.95 -5.78
C PHE A 239 -17.74 9.95 -4.59
N LEU A 240 -17.61 8.83 -3.86
CA LEU A 240 -16.83 8.76 -2.63
C LEU A 240 -15.32 8.79 -2.84
N VAL A 241 -14.80 8.10 -3.87
CA VAL A 241 -13.35 7.95 -4.10
C VAL A 241 -12.64 9.31 -4.19
N PRO A 242 -13.14 10.31 -4.94
CA PRO A 242 -12.58 11.66 -4.93
C PRO A 242 -12.60 12.33 -3.55
N GLN A 243 -13.63 12.13 -2.74
CA GLN A 243 -13.72 12.71 -1.39
C GLN A 243 -12.63 12.15 -0.47
N TYR A 244 -12.37 10.85 -0.53
CA TYR A 244 -11.27 10.23 0.22
C TYR A 244 -9.90 10.75 -0.23
N VAL A 245 -9.73 11.04 -1.53
CA VAL A 245 -8.50 11.67 -2.02
C VAL A 245 -8.34 13.06 -1.40
N THR A 246 -9.40 13.88 -1.42
CA THR A 246 -9.40 15.23 -0.81
C THR A 246 -9.18 15.20 0.70
N GLU A 247 -9.67 14.18 1.40
CA GLU A 247 -9.40 13.95 2.82
C GLU A 247 -7.92 13.58 3.11
N GLY A 248 -7.13 13.30 2.07
CA GLY A 248 -5.72 12.90 2.19
C GLY A 248 -5.54 11.40 2.45
N LYS A 249 -6.58 10.58 2.21
CA LYS A 249 -6.50 9.14 2.39
C LYS A 249 -5.62 8.52 1.31
N SER A 250 -4.60 7.77 1.73
CA SER A 250 -3.65 7.11 0.82
C SER A 250 -4.09 5.69 0.43
N HIS A 251 -4.93 5.04 1.24
CA HIS A 251 -5.42 3.67 1.03
C HIS A 251 -6.90 3.57 1.38
N LEU A 252 -7.70 2.95 0.51
CA LEU A 252 -9.13 2.68 0.74
C LEU A 252 -9.41 1.18 0.55
N THR A 253 -9.84 0.51 1.61
CA THR A 253 -10.25 -0.90 1.57
C THR A 253 -11.77 -1.02 1.43
N ILE A 254 -12.21 -1.51 0.28
CA ILE A 254 -13.61 -1.80 -0.05
C ILE A 254 -13.84 -3.30 0.08
N ALA A 255 -14.52 -3.72 1.14
CA ALA A 255 -14.82 -5.11 1.41
C ALA A 255 -16.21 -5.51 0.86
N ILE A 256 -16.25 -6.56 0.06
CA ILE A 256 -17.47 -7.15 -0.51
C ILE A 256 -17.74 -8.50 0.14
N GLY A 257 -18.85 -8.61 0.85
CA GLY A 257 -19.18 -9.78 1.66
C GLY A 257 -20.30 -10.62 1.07
N CYS A 258 -20.08 -11.93 0.90
CA CYS A 258 -21.18 -12.90 0.74
C CYS A 258 -21.13 -13.92 1.88
N THR A 259 -21.95 -14.99 1.87
CA THR A 259 -21.95 -15.94 3.00
C THR A 259 -20.61 -16.66 3.15
N GLY A 260 -20.12 -17.26 2.05
CA GLY A 260 -18.93 -18.12 2.07
C GLY A 260 -17.66 -17.51 1.46
N GLY A 261 -17.72 -16.32 0.86
CA GLY A 261 -16.56 -15.65 0.28
C GLY A 261 -16.05 -16.20 -1.06
N ARG A 262 -16.75 -17.16 -1.68
CA ARG A 262 -16.27 -17.90 -2.88
C ARG A 262 -16.89 -17.47 -4.20
N HIS A 263 -18.18 -17.10 -4.22
CA HIS A 263 -18.93 -16.86 -5.46
C HIS A 263 -19.28 -15.39 -5.67
N ARG A 264 -20.39 -14.92 -5.07
CA ARG A 264 -20.97 -13.59 -5.32
C ARG A 264 -20.01 -12.46 -4.99
N SER A 265 -19.35 -12.51 -3.83
CA SER A 265 -18.39 -11.48 -3.43
C SER A 265 -17.22 -11.39 -4.41
N VAL A 266 -16.74 -12.53 -4.91
CA VAL A 266 -15.64 -12.63 -5.86
C VAL A 266 -16.01 -12.02 -7.21
N VAL A 267 -17.18 -12.37 -7.76
CA VAL A 267 -17.68 -11.78 -9.02
C VAL A 267 -17.78 -10.25 -8.92
N ILE A 268 -18.37 -9.74 -7.85
CA ILE A 268 -18.53 -8.29 -7.65
C ILE A 268 -17.18 -7.62 -7.41
N GLY A 269 -16.25 -8.26 -6.70
CA GLY A 269 -14.90 -7.75 -6.47
C GLY A 269 -14.10 -7.58 -7.76
N GLU A 270 -14.07 -8.59 -8.63
CA GLU A 270 -13.41 -8.51 -9.93
C GLU A 270 -14.09 -7.51 -10.87
N TYR A 271 -15.42 -7.37 -10.79
CA TYR A 271 -16.12 -6.32 -11.54
C TYR A 271 -15.65 -4.91 -11.12
N LEU A 272 -15.53 -4.64 -9.82
CA LEU A 272 -15.09 -3.34 -9.31
C LEU A 272 -13.63 -3.03 -9.66
N LYS A 273 -12.77 -4.04 -9.70
CA LYS A 273 -11.38 -3.92 -10.16
C LYS A 273 -11.31 -3.38 -11.58
N GLU A 274 -12.04 -4.00 -12.52
CA GLU A 274 -12.04 -3.53 -13.91
C GLU A 274 -12.63 -2.12 -14.02
N HIS A 275 -13.68 -1.81 -13.24
CA HIS A 275 -14.21 -0.45 -13.16
C HIS A 275 -13.15 0.58 -12.74
N PHE A 276 -12.47 0.39 -11.61
CA PHE A 276 -11.45 1.33 -11.14
C PHE A 276 -10.22 1.40 -12.05
N LYS A 277 -9.84 0.28 -12.65
CA LYS A 277 -8.76 0.22 -13.64
C LYS A 277 -9.07 1.06 -14.88
N THR A 278 -10.32 1.03 -15.37
CA THR A 278 -10.74 1.87 -16.50
C THR A 278 -10.74 3.37 -16.18
N GLN A 279 -10.79 3.75 -14.90
CA GLN A 279 -10.66 5.12 -14.42
C GLN A 279 -9.20 5.53 -14.15
N GLY A 280 -8.22 4.67 -14.48
CA GLY A 280 -6.81 4.95 -14.24
C GLY A 280 -6.40 4.91 -12.77
N ARG A 281 -7.21 4.30 -11.89
CA ARG A 281 -6.89 4.16 -10.47
C ARG A 281 -5.99 2.94 -10.22
N THR A 282 -5.12 3.05 -9.23
CA THR A 282 -4.34 1.91 -8.71
C THR A 282 -5.25 1.04 -7.85
N VAL A 283 -5.58 -0.15 -8.33
CA VAL A 283 -6.47 -1.10 -7.63
C VAL A 283 -5.79 -2.45 -7.43
N VAL A 284 -5.98 -3.02 -6.22
CA VAL A 284 -5.56 -4.37 -5.85
C VAL A 284 -6.80 -5.17 -5.47
N VAL A 285 -6.86 -6.45 -5.83
CA VAL A 285 -7.94 -7.36 -5.39
C VAL A 285 -7.38 -8.45 -4.52
N GLU A 286 -8.06 -8.71 -3.41
CA GLU A 286 -7.74 -9.78 -2.48
C GLU A 286 -8.96 -10.65 -2.22
N HIS A 287 -8.79 -11.96 -2.34
CA HIS A 287 -9.85 -12.94 -2.11
C HIS A 287 -9.59 -13.71 -0.81
N ARG A 288 -9.93 -13.10 0.32
CA ARG A 288 -9.55 -13.56 1.66
C ARG A 288 -9.97 -14.99 1.96
N ASP A 289 -11.16 -15.38 1.52
CA ASP A 289 -11.79 -16.66 1.90
C ASP A 289 -12.05 -17.60 0.70
N MET A 290 -11.57 -17.30 -0.52
CA MET A 290 -11.90 -18.10 -1.72
C MET A 290 -11.38 -19.54 -1.62
N ASP A 291 -10.16 -19.71 -1.11
CA ASP A 291 -9.48 -21.00 -0.98
C ASP A 291 -9.82 -21.75 0.32
N ARG A 292 -10.62 -21.15 1.20
CA ARG A 292 -11.08 -21.77 2.46
C ARG A 292 -12.24 -22.76 2.23
N GLY A 293 -12.16 -23.54 1.16
CA GLY A 293 -13.13 -24.58 0.82
C GLY A 293 -13.45 -25.46 2.04
N GLU A 294 -14.71 -25.89 2.13
CA GLU A 294 -15.40 -26.53 3.26
C GLU A 294 -14.56 -27.54 4.08
N THR A 295 -13.67 -27.06 4.96
CA THR A 295 -13.22 -27.82 6.14
C THR A 295 -14.23 -27.53 7.26
N GLY A 296 -15.35 -28.24 7.21
CA GLY A 296 -16.43 -28.08 8.18
C GLY A 296 -17.53 -29.10 7.97
N GLY A 297 -17.16 -30.37 8.07
CA GLY A 297 -18.04 -31.50 8.40
C GLY A 297 -17.44 -32.22 9.59
#